data_AF-A0A094KY99-F1
#
_entry.id   AF-A0A094KY99-F1
#
_cell.length_a   1.000
_cell.length_b   1.000
_cell.length_c   1.000
_cell.angle_alpha   90.00
_cell.angle_beta   90.00
_cell.angle_gamma   90.00
#
_symmetry.space_group_name_H-M   'P 1'
#
loop_
_entity.id
_entity.type
_entity.pdbx_description
1 polymer ?
#
loop_
_entity_poly.entity_id
_entity_poly.type
_entity_poly.pdbx_seq_one_letter_code
_entity_poly.pdbx_strand_id
1 'polypeptide(L)'
;MKQNTSKYQYAQLDSYKESLELAHLKFKTLIVNAIVFVLAGIVLYFMIELNVGTSAIVSTVTMFVILLIINFAFYSYDDDHYNNLKLAMYINTLGIYTIVITLILRFQTPSIFTALFLVYAITSIYQDFKTMMLSNFALFITGSLLILRFPEIFQLVENGDSQTFYVLVFLIVFVLLLSLSSYILIKRKTFFYNQLAQIKESEIRNMELLLEIQKINTNKNLDSEDYYSSLLEFSVELSKKIGISNIFDRKIKILRDMSTLTMQEILEKYPEYNKDEIIEMMNMELEINNKMRKIGIKSSQSHGIEVTRKEIFSESQFKSFNHQGDNSYVMIIAFVTFYSLLKIDKPYLKELDEEQIKDIFYNSEYFHRIDRDIIDIYLENYEVFDTIVKDHLEGK
;
A
#
# COMPACT_ATOMS: atom_id res chain seq x y z
N MET A 1 -16.94 14.21 -23.65
CA MET A 1 -16.45 14.05 -22.26
C MET A 1 -15.34 13.01 -22.27
N LYS A 2 -14.12 13.38 -21.83
CA LYS A 2 -12.99 12.43 -21.72
C LYS A 2 -13.36 11.35 -20.71
N GLN A 3 -13.39 10.09 -21.14
CA GLN A 3 -13.40 8.95 -20.24
C GLN A 3 -12.08 8.96 -19.46
N ASN A 4 -12.12 9.38 -18.19
CA ASN A 4 -11.04 9.14 -17.25
C ASN A 4 -10.96 7.62 -17.05
N THR A 5 -9.92 7.02 -17.62
CA THR A 5 -9.55 5.61 -17.44
C THR A 5 -8.80 5.37 -16.13
N SER A 6 -8.69 6.37 -15.23
CA SER A 6 -8.10 6.19 -13.92
C SER A 6 -9.11 5.51 -12.98
N LYS A 7 -8.69 4.40 -12.37
CA LYS A 7 -9.51 3.66 -11.38
C LYS A 7 -9.77 4.47 -10.10
N TYR A 8 -9.04 5.58 -9.90
CA TYR A 8 -9.13 6.48 -8.76
C TYR A 8 -9.24 7.94 -9.20
N GLN A 9 -9.90 8.77 -8.39
CA GLN A 9 -10.17 10.19 -8.67
C GLN A 9 -8.94 11.08 -8.44
N TYR A 10 -7.97 10.65 -7.61
CA TYR A 10 -6.75 11.39 -7.29
C TYR A 10 -5.50 10.61 -7.72
N ALA A 11 -4.63 11.23 -8.53
CA ALA A 11 -3.33 10.64 -8.95
C ALA A 11 -2.37 10.38 -7.76
N GLN A 12 -2.58 11.06 -6.64
CA GLN A 12 -1.81 10.89 -5.40
C GLN A 12 -2.03 9.51 -4.74
N LEU A 13 -3.10 8.80 -5.11
CA LEU A 13 -3.39 7.45 -4.60
C LEU A 13 -2.52 6.39 -5.27
N ASP A 14 -2.23 6.56 -6.56
CA ASP A 14 -1.32 5.68 -7.28
C ASP A 14 0.11 5.86 -6.73
N SER A 15 0.54 7.10 -6.46
CA SER A 15 1.85 7.36 -5.85
C SER A 15 1.93 6.89 -4.39
N TYR A 16 0.86 7.00 -3.60
CA TYR A 16 0.83 6.46 -2.24
C TYR A 16 0.89 4.93 -2.24
N LYS A 17 0.15 4.28 -3.14
CA LYS A 17 0.21 2.83 -3.33
C LYS A 17 1.60 2.39 -3.76
N GLU A 18 2.22 3.08 -4.71
CA GLU A 18 3.60 2.83 -5.14
C GLU A 18 4.58 2.98 -3.97
N SER A 19 4.42 4.01 -3.13
CA SER A 19 5.28 4.22 -1.96
C SER A 19 5.16 3.08 -0.93
N LEU A 20 3.93 2.60 -0.66
CA LEU A 20 3.68 1.48 0.23
C LEU A 20 4.25 0.18 -0.32
N GLU A 21 4.05 -0.07 -1.62
CA GLU A 21 4.62 -1.22 -2.32
C GLU A 21 6.15 -1.18 -2.29
N LEU A 22 6.76 -0.01 -2.53
CA LEU A 22 8.20 0.19 -2.50
C LEU A 22 8.80 -0.09 -1.12
N ALA A 23 8.18 0.41 -0.05
CA ALA A 23 8.65 0.15 1.32
C ALA A 23 8.62 -1.35 1.67
N HIS A 24 7.54 -2.05 1.29
CA HIS A 24 7.43 -3.49 1.50
C HIS A 24 8.41 -4.27 0.61
N LEU A 25 8.62 -3.82 -0.61
CA LEU A 25 9.49 -4.47 -1.57
C LEU A 25 10.97 -4.33 -1.18
N LYS A 26 11.39 -3.18 -0.64
CA LYS A 26 12.72 -2.99 -0.01
C LYS A 26 12.99 -4.04 1.07
N PHE A 27 12.06 -4.16 2.02
CA PHE A 27 12.21 -5.08 3.15
C PHE A 27 12.25 -6.54 2.68
N LYS A 28 11.39 -6.91 1.73
CA LYS A 28 11.39 -8.27 1.13
C LYS A 28 12.68 -8.58 0.39
N THR A 29 13.18 -7.65 -0.42
CA THR A 29 14.46 -7.83 -1.14
C THR A 29 15.61 -8.03 -0.17
N LEU A 30 15.64 -7.29 0.95
CA LEU A 30 16.65 -7.48 1.99
C LEU A 30 16.58 -8.87 2.63
N ILE A 31 15.39 -9.35 2.98
CA ILE A 31 15.20 -10.72 3.52
C ILE A 31 15.68 -11.76 2.51
N VAL A 32 15.28 -11.64 1.25
CA VAL A 32 15.67 -12.60 0.21
C VAL A 32 17.19 -12.61 0.04
N ASN A 33 17.84 -11.44 -0.02
CA ASN A 33 19.30 -11.38 -0.13
C ASN A 33 20.00 -12.00 1.07
N ALA A 34 19.49 -11.82 2.29
CA ALA A 34 20.01 -12.47 3.48
C ALA A 34 19.89 -14.00 3.39
N ILE A 35 18.76 -14.52 2.92
CA ILE A 35 18.56 -15.96 2.72
C ILE A 35 19.49 -16.50 1.61
N VAL A 36 19.65 -15.77 0.50
CA VAL A 36 20.57 -16.14 -0.58
C VAL A 36 22.02 -16.20 -0.08
N PHE A 37 22.42 -15.26 0.77
CA PHE A 37 23.75 -15.26 1.39
C PHE A 37 23.95 -16.50 2.29
N VAL A 38 22.96 -16.84 3.12
CA VAL A 38 22.99 -18.05 3.95
C VAL A 38 23.04 -19.31 3.07
N LEU A 39 22.24 -19.36 2.00
CA LEU A 39 22.24 -20.46 1.04
C LEU A 39 23.62 -20.64 0.38
N ALA A 40 24.27 -19.55 0.00
CA ALA A 40 25.63 -19.58 -0.56
C ALA A 40 26.63 -20.18 0.44
N GLY A 41 26.53 -19.82 1.72
CA GLY A 41 27.37 -20.38 2.80
C GLY A 41 27.14 -21.88 2.99
N ILE A 42 25.87 -22.32 2.99
CA ILE A 42 25.52 -23.75 3.11
C ILE A 42 26.05 -24.54 1.90
N VAL A 43 25.86 -24.03 0.68
CA VAL A 43 26.37 -24.69 -0.54
C VAL A 43 27.89 -24.77 -0.49
N LEU A 44 28.58 -23.70 -0.10
CA LEU A 44 30.04 -23.69 0.04
C LEU A 44 30.51 -24.76 1.03
N TYR A 45 29.87 -24.86 2.21
CA TYR A 45 30.19 -25.86 3.21
C TYR A 45 30.06 -27.29 2.64
N PHE A 46 28.95 -27.60 1.96
CA PHE A 46 28.76 -28.92 1.35
C PHE A 46 29.79 -29.22 0.25
N MET A 47 30.18 -28.23 -0.55
CA MET A 47 31.18 -28.44 -1.59
C MET A 47 32.59 -28.70 -1.03
N ILE A 48 32.92 -28.11 0.13
CA ILE A 48 34.18 -28.37 0.83
C ILE A 48 34.16 -29.78 1.43
N GLU A 49 33.08 -30.13 2.14
CA GLU A 49 32.95 -31.44 2.79
C GLU A 49 32.98 -32.61 1.78
N LEU A 50 32.39 -32.41 0.60
CA LEU A 50 32.39 -33.38 -0.50
C LEU A 50 33.70 -33.41 -1.30
N ASN A 51 34.74 -32.66 -0.90
CA ASN A 51 36.03 -32.55 -1.60
C ASN A 51 35.89 -32.28 -3.11
N VAL A 52 34.96 -31.40 -3.47
CA VAL A 52 34.71 -31.05 -4.87
C VAL A 52 35.92 -30.26 -5.39
N GLY A 53 36.34 -30.52 -6.62
CA GLY A 53 37.52 -29.85 -7.22
C GLY A 53 37.45 -28.32 -7.09
N THR A 54 38.56 -27.67 -6.80
CA THR A 54 38.63 -26.22 -6.53
C THR A 54 38.03 -25.34 -7.63
N SER A 55 38.15 -25.73 -8.90
CA SER A 55 37.51 -25.03 -10.03
C SER A 55 35.98 -25.00 -9.93
N ALA A 56 35.38 -26.05 -9.35
CA ALA A 56 33.96 -26.15 -9.10
C ALA A 56 33.48 -25.11 -8.10
N ILE A 57 34.18 -25.08 -6.96
CA ILE A 57 33.87 -24.25 -5.81
C ILE A 57 33.93 -22.79 -6.23
N VAL A 58 35.02 -22.41 -6.90
CA VAL A 58 35.22 -21.05 -7.41
C VAL A 58 34.10 -20.67 -8.38
N SER A 59 33.74 -21.54 -9.33
CA SER A 59 32.68 -21.25 -10.30
C SER A 59 31.32 -21.03 -9.63
N THR A 60 30.90 -21.92 -8.71
CA THR A 60 29.61 -21.82 -8.03
C THR A 60 29.55 -20.62 -7.09
N VAL A 61 30.61 -20.35 -6.31
CA VAL A 61 30.69 -19.17 -5.44
C VAL A 61 30.64 -17.88 -6.26
N THR A 62 31.32 -17.85 -7.40
CA THR A 62 31.31 -16.67 -8.29
C THR A 62 29.90 -16.35 -8.77
N MET A 63 29.06 -17.36 -9.08
CA MET A 63 27.66 -17.12 -9.46
C MET A 63 26.86 -16.45 -8.33
N PHE A 64 27.01 -16.90 -7.08
CA PHE A 64 26.36 -16.26 -5.93
C PHE A 64 26.87 -14.83 -5.69
N VAL A 65 28.18 -14.60 -5.82
CA VAL A 65 28.79 -13.27 -5.65
C VAL A 65 28.29 -12.30 -6.72
N ILE A 66 28.27 -12.71 -8.00
CA ILE A 66 27.73 -11.88 -9.09
C ILE A 66 26.26 -11.55 -8.83
N LEU A 67 25.47 -12.52 -8.41
CA LEU A 67 24.05 -12.31 -8.11
C LEU A 67 23.85 -11.29 -6.98
N LEU A 68 24.65 -11.37 -5.91
CA LEU A 68 24.59 -10.42 -4.80
C LEU A 68 25.04 -9.02 -5.24
N ILE A 69 26.13 -8.90 -6.00
CA ILE A 69 26.62 -7.60 -6.51
C ILE A 69 25.54 -6.92 -7.36
N ILE A 70 24.92 -7.67 -8.29
CA ILE A 70 23.86 -7.11 -9.13
C ILE A 70 22.68 -6.63 -8.29
N ASN A 71 22.25 -7.42 -7.29
CA ASN A 71 21.17 -7.01 -6.39
C ASN A 71 21.52 -5.78 -5.55
N PHE A 72 22.76 -5.67 -5.05
CA PHE A 72 23.22 -4.47 -4.33
C PHE A 72 23.29 -3.24 -5.24
N ALA A 73 23.75 -3.40 -6.48
CA ALA A 73 23.79 -2.32 -7.46
C ALA A 73 22.38 -1.75 -7.72
N PHE A 74 21.40 -2.62 -8.02
CA PHE A 74 20.00 -2.20 -8.22
C PHE A 74 19.34 -1.64 -6.95
N TYR A 75 19.81 -2.03 -5.77
CA TYR A 75 19.36 -1.43 -4.51
C TYR A 75 19.94 -0.02 -4.28
N SER A 76 21.11 0.30 -4.85
CA SER A 76 21.78 1.59 -4.66
C SER A 76 21.35 2.70 -5.61
N TYR A 77 20.66 2.38 -6.70
CA TYR A 77 20.20 3.38 -7.66
C TYR A 77 18.94 4.10 -7.15
N ASP A 78 19.05 5.42 -6.91
CA ASP A 78 17.96 6.26 -6.44
C ASP A 78 16.99 6.67 -7.56
N ASP A 79 17.48 6.81 -8.80
CA ASP A 79 16.65 7.12 -9.97
C ASP A 79 15.73 5.95 -10.32
N ASP A 80 14.42 6.17 -10.30
CA ASP A 80 13.39 5.15 -10.56
C ASP A 80 13.54 3.87 -9.71
N HIS A 81 13.72 4.10 -8.41
CA HIS A 81 13.97 3.08 -7.40
C HIS A 81 12.93 1.93 -7.40
N TYR A 82 11.66 2.24 -7.72
CA TYR A 82 10.60 1.24 -7.80
C TYR A 82 10.84 0.21 -8.91
N ASN A 83 11.19 0.67 -10.11
CA ASN A 83 11.44 -0.21 -11.23
C ASN A 83 12.77 -0.97 -11.08
N ASN A 84 13.80 -0.32 -10.52
CA ASN A 84 15.08 -0.98 -10.23
C ASN A 84 14.93 -2.14 -9.27
N LEU A 85 14.16 -1.97 -8.19
CA LEU A 85 13.93 -3.05 -7.24
C LEU A 85 13.06 -4.18 -7.83
N LYS A 86 12.12 -3.88 -8.74
CA LYS A 86 11.37 -4.91 -9.48
C LYS A 86 12.28 -5.71 -10.42
N LEU A 87 13.20 -5.03 -11.11
CA LEU A 87 14.20 -5.69 -11.94
C LEU A 87 15.13 -6.57 -11.09
N ALA A 88 15.60 -6.07 -9.94
CA ALA A 88 16.39 -6.85 -9.00
C ALA A 88 15.66 -8.15 -8.58
N MET A 89 14.38 -8.05 -8.25
CA MET A 89 13.55 -9.22 -7.91
C MET A 89 13.50 -10.27 -9.04
N TYR A 90 13.34 -9.85 -10.29
CA TYR A 90 13.32 -10.78 -11.43
C TYR A 90 14.70 -11.41 -11.68
N ILE A 91 15.76 -10.60 -11.64
CA ILE A 91 17.13 -11.07 -11.79
C ILE A 91 17.48 -12.06 -10.68
N ASN A 92 17.09 -11.76 -9.44
CA ASN A 92 17.34 -12.64 -8.30
C ASN A 92 16.62 -13.98 -8.47
N THR A 93 15.35 -13.93 -8.87
CA THR A 93 14.56 -15.14 -9.13
C THR A 93 15.23 -16.01 -10.20
N LEU A 94 15.57 -15.44 -11.35
CA LEU A 94 16.25 -16.19 -12.42
C LEU A 94 17.62 -16.70 -11.97
N GLY A 95 18.43 -15.86 -11.33
CA GLY A 95 19.77 -16.20 -10.89
C GLY A 95 19.81 -17.36 -9.91
N ILE A 96 18.91 -17.38 -8.90
CA ILE A 96 18.85 -18.50 -7.95
C ILE A 96 18.43 -19.80 -8.67
N TYR A 97 17.46 -19.76 -9.59
CA TYR A 97 17.10 -20.93 -10.39
C TYR A 97 18.27 -21.40 -11.25
N THR A 98 19.02 -20.50 -11.91
CA THR A 98 20.20 -20.87 -12.69
C THR A 98 21.27 -21.56 -11.84
N ILE A 99 21.52 -21.05 -10.63
CA ILE A 99 22.49 -21.64 -9.70
C ILE A 99 22.03 -23.05 -9.30
N VAL A 100 20.76 -23.23 -8.91
CA VAL A 100 20.25 -24.54 -8.51
C VAL A 100 20.22 -25.53 -9.66
N ILE A 101 19.84 -25.11 -10.87
CA ILE A 101 19.93 -25.95 -12.07
C ILE A 101 21.38 -26.41 -12.28
N THR A 102 22.36 -25.51 -12.15
CA THR A 102 23.78 -25.84 -12.29
C THR A 102 24.23 -26.85 -11.22
N LEU A 103 23.77 -26.70 -9.98
CA LEU A 103 24.04 -27.64 -8.89
C LEU A 103 23.43 -29.02 -9.18
N ILE A 104 22.20 -29.08 -9.66
CA ILE A 104 21.52 -30.34 -10.00
C ILE A 104 22.28 -31.08 -11.11
N LEU A 105 22.62 -30.38 -12.20
CA LEU A 105 23.35 -30.98 -13.32
C LEU A 105 24.72 -31.53 -12.90
N ARG A 106 25.34 -30.91 -11.89
CA ARG A 106 26.68 -31.26 -11.43
C ARG A 106 26.71 -32.44 -10.47
N PHE A 107 25.86 -32.43 -9.46
CA PHE A 107 25.90 -33.40 -8.38
C PHE A 107 24.95 -34.57 -8.58
N GLN A 108 23.85 -34.37 -9.33
CA GLN A 108 22.91 -35.42 -9.73
C GLN A 108 22.38 -36.28 -8.56
N THR A 109 22.32 -35.72 -7.34
CA THR A 109 21.81 -36.44 -6.16
C THR A 109 20.34 -36.11 -5.88
N PRO A 110 19.51 -37.09 -5.45
CA PRO A 110 18.10 -36.90 -5.09
C PRO A 110 17.85 -35.74 -4.11
N SER A 111 18.79 -35.47 -3.21
CA SER A 111 18.69 -34.40 -2.21
C SER A 111 18.77 -33.00 -2.80
N ILE A 112 19.52 -32.79 -3.89
CA ILE A 112 19.69 -31.45 -4.48
C ILE A 112 18.44 -31.02 -5.26
N PHE A 113 17.55 -31.96 -5.60
CA PHE A 113 16.24 -31.64 -6.19
C PHE A 113 15.32 -30.90 -5.22
N THR A 114 15.46 -31.11 -3.91
CA THR A 114 14.69 -30.35 -2.91
C THR A 114 15.05 -28.85 -2.93
N ALA A 115 16.23 -28.51 -3.45
CA ALA A 115 16.64 -27.12 -3.61
C ALA A 115 15.72 -26.36 -4.58
N LEU A 116 15.06 -27.00 -5.57
CA LEU A 116 14.10 -26.32 -6.45
C LEU A 116 12.89 -25.80 -5.67
N PHE A 117 12.42 -26.56 -4.68
CA PHE A 117 11.35 -26.12 -3.79
C PHE A 117 11.84 -25.05 -2.81
N LEU A 118 13.11 -25.11 -2.40
CA LEU A 118 13.72 -24.04 -1.60
C LEU A 118 13.80 -22.73 -2.40
N VAL A 119 14.23 -22.77 -3.68
CA VAL A 119 14.22 -21.59 -4.56
C VAL A 119 12.80 -21.05 -4.68
N TYR A 120 11.83 -21.93 -4.92
CA TYR A 120 10.42 -21.55 -4.99
C TYR A 120 9.93 -20.86 -3.71
N ALA A 121 10.31 -21.36 -2.54
CA ALA A 121 9.96 -20.75 -1.26
C ALA A 121 10.60 -19.37 -1.10
N ILE A 122 11.87 -19.21 -1.49
CA ILE A 122 12.60 -17.93 -1.45
C ILE A 122 11.93 -16.91 -2.37
N THR A 123 11.60 -17.29 -3.60
CA THR A 123 10.95 -16.39 -4.56
C THR A 123 9.54 -16.03 -4.09
N SER A 124 8.82 -16.96 -3.44
CA SER A 124 7.46 -16.75 -2.91
C SER A 124 7.36 -15.60 -1.92
N ILE A 125 8.45 -15.27 -1.20
CA ILE A 125 8.52 -14.12 -0.28
C ILE A 125 8.15 -12.81 -0.96
N TYR A 126 8.53 -12.63 -2.24
CA TYR A 126 8.21 -11.43 -3.00
C TYR A 126 6.69 -11.22 -3.14
N GLN A 127 5.91 -12.29 -3.29
CA GLN A 127 4.46 -12.24 -3.52
C GLN A 127 4.09 -11.24 -4.63
N ASP A 128 4.83 -11.30 -5.75
CA ASP A 128 4.58 -10.54 -6.96
C ASP A 128 4.09 -11.48 -8.07
N PHE A 129 3.11 -11.03 -8.86
CA PHE A 129 2.48 -11.86 -9.88
C PHE A 129 3.46 -12.31 -10.97
N LYS A 130 4.27 -11.39 -11.49
CA LYS A 130 5.21 -11.71 -12.59
C LYS A 130 6.30 -12.64 -12.07
N THR A 131 6.82 -12.38 -10.88
CA THR A 131 7.82 -13.24 -10.23
C THR A 131 7.27 -14.63 -9.92
N MET A 132 6.04 -14.75 -9.43
CA MET A 132 5.42 -16.04 -9.14
C MET A 132 5.13 -16.83 -10.40
N MET A 133 4.65 -16.20 -11.45
CA MET A 133 4.51 -16.87 -12.75
C MET A 133 5.86 -17.36 -13.28
N LEU A 134 6.89 -16.52 -13.22
CA LEU A 134 8.24 -16.89 -13.64
C LEU A 134 8.79 -18.07 -12.83
N SER A 135 8.60 -18.06 -11.51
CA SER A 135 9.03 -19.12 -10.60
C SER A 135 8.27 -20.43 -10.84
N ASN A 136 6.95 -20.38 -11.01
CA ASN A 136 6.12 -21.55 -11.33
C ASN A 136 6.54 -22.15 -12.68
N PHE A 137 6.77 -21.30 -13.69
CA PHE A 137 7.22 -21.72 -15.00
C PHE A 137 8.63 -22.33 -14.96
N ALA A 138 9.57 -21.69 -14.25
CA ALA A 138 10.92 -22.20 -14.08
C ALA A 138 10.93 -23.56 -13.34
N LEU A 139 10.12 -23.71 -12.29
CA LEU A 139 9.97 -24.97 -11.57
C LEU A 139 9.38 -26.06 -12.47
N PHE A 140 8.37 -25.72 -13.28
CA PHE A 140 7.75 -26.67 -14.21
C PHE A 140 8.74 -27.15 -15.28
N ILE A 141 9.42 -26.22 -15.96
CA ILE A 141 10.37 -26.56 -17.02
C ILE A 141 11.54 -27.35 -16.45
N THR A 142 12.12 -26.87 -15.34
CA THR A 142 13.26 -27.54 -14.71
C THR A 142 12.86 -28.92 -14.19
N GLY A 143 11.75 -29.03 -13.46
CA GLY A 143 11.25 -30.31 -12.96
C GLY A 143 10.95 -31.30 -14.09
N SER A 144 10.31 -30.84 -15.17
CA SER A 144 9.99 -31.69 -16.33
C SER A 144 11.26 -32.17 -17.04
N LEU A 145 12.22 -31.27 -17.29
CA LEU A 145 13.51 -31.63 -17.90
C LEU A 145 14.27 -32.66 -17.06
N LEU A 146 14.18 -32.55 -15.73
CA LEU A 146 14.86 -33.47 -14.83
C LEU A 146 14.23 -34.86 -14.82
N ILE A 147 12.91 -34.95 -14.81
CA ILE A 147 12.19 -36.23 -14.89
C ILE A 147 12.52 -36.94 -16.22
N LEU A 148 12.58 -36.19 -17.33
CA LEU A 148 12.87 -36.75 -18.64
C LEU A 148 14.33 -37.15 -18.84
N ARG A 149 15.28 -36.37 -18.30
CA ARG A 149 16.71 -36.56 -18.53
C ARG A 149 17.38 -37.48 -17.50
N PHE A 150 16.83 -37.56 -16.29
CA PHE A 150 17.34 -38.39 -15.21
C PHE A 150 16.24 -39.28 -14.61
N PRO A 151 15.61 -40.15 -15.42
CA PRO A 151 14.49 -40.98 -14.95
C PRO A 151 14.92 -41.98 -13.87
N GLU A 152 16.16 -42.47 -13.93
CA GLU A 152 16.74 -43.43 -12.98
C GLU A 152 16.74 -42.93 -11.52
N ILE A 153 16.75 -41.61 -11.33
CA ILE A 153 16.72 -40.98 -9.99
C ILE A 153 15.33 -41.12 -9.33
N PHE A 154 14.28 -41.28 -10.14
CA PHE A 154 12.88 -41.38 -9.69
C PHE A 154 12.30 -42.78 -9.80
N GLN A 155 13.05 -43.74 -10.36
CA GLN A 155 12.62 -45.13 -10.50
C GLN A 155 12.81 -45.88 -9.17
N LEU A 156 11.70 -46.40 -8.64
CA LEU A 156 11.70 -47.25 -7.43
C LEU A 156 11.81 -48.74 -7.79
N VAL A 157 11.58 -49.11 -9.07
CA VAL A 157 11.58 -50.50 -9.58
C VAL A 157 12.13 -50.52 -11.02
N GLU A 158 12.85 -51.59 -11.40
CA GLU A 158 13.58 -51.75 -12.67
C GLU A 158 12.74 -51.64 -13.98
N ASN A 159 11.41 -51.52 -13.92
CA ASN A 159 10.54 -51.25 -15.09
C ASN A 159 9.83 -49.90 -14.91
N GLY A 160 10.43 -48.84 -15.50
CA GLY A 160 10.23 -47.44 -15.07
C GLY A 160 9.40 -46.49 -15.96
N ASP A 161 8.83 -46.94 -17.09
CA ASP A 161 8.13 -46.03 -18.01
C ASP A 161 6.82 -45.47 -17.43
N SER A 162 6.00 -46.32 -16.79
CA SER A 162 4.74 -45.86 -16.19
C SER A 162 4.96 -44.95 -14.97
N GLN A 163 6.01 -45.18 -14.18
CA GLN A 163 6.35 -44.37 -13.01
C GLN A 163 6.77 -42.95 -13.41
N THR A 164 7.60 -42.82 -14.45
CA THR A 164 8.05 -41.52 -14.97
C THR A 164 6.86 -40.66 -15.42
N PHE A 165 5.87 -41.28 -16.07
CA PHE A 165 4.63 -40.60 -16.45
C PHE A 165 3.81 -40.13 -15.24
N TYR A 166 3.66 -40.96 -14.20
CA TYR A 166 2.94 -40.57 -12.98
C TYR A 166 3.63 -39.42 -12.24
N VAL A 167 4.96 -39.41 -12.16
CA VAL A 167 5.73 -38.31 -11.54
C VAL A 167 5.56 -37.00 -12.33
N LEU A 168 5.52 -37.07 -13.67
CA LEU A 168 5.31 -35.90 -14.51
C LEU A 168 3.88 -35.35 -14.36
N VAL A 169 2.86 -36.21 -14.32
CA VAL A 169 1.47 -35.80 -14.03
C VAL A 169 1.36 -35.18 -12.64
N PHE A 170 2.02 -35.77 -11.64
CA PHE A 170 2.08 -35.20 -10.29
C PHE A 170 2.71 -33.81 -10.28
N LEU A 171 3.83 -33.60 -10.98
CA LEU A 171 4.48 -32.30 -11.09
C LEU A 171 3.55 -31.25 -11.71
N ILE A 172 2.80 -31.60 -12.76
CA ILE A 172 1.81 -30.70 -13.39
C ILE A 172 0.76 -30.28 -12.37
N VAL A 173 0.13 -31.24 -11.69
CA VAL A 173 -0.92 -30.96 -10.69
C VAL A 173 -0.36 -30.12 -9.55
N PHE A 174 0.85 -30.42 -9.10
CA PHE A 174 1.52 -29.69 -8.03
C PHE A 174 1.80 -28.23 -8.40
N VAL A 175 2.35 -27.97 -9.59
CA VAL A 175 2.58 -26.59 -10.09
C VAL A 175 1.26 -25.83 -10.25
N LEU A 176 0.21 -26.49 -10.70
CA LEU A 176 -1.12 -25.85 -10.81
C LEU A 176 -1.67 -25.44 -9.45
N LEU A 177 -1.56 -26.30 -8.43
CA LEU A 177 -1.97 -25.96 -7.06
C LEU A 177 -1.15 -24.80 -6.49
N LEU A 178 0.17 -24.80 -6.71
CA LEU A 178 1.05 -23.70 -6.32
C LEU A 178 0.70 -22.38 -7.00
N SER A 179 0.39 -22.43 -8.30
CA SER A 179 -0.05 -21.28 -9.08
C SER A 179 -1.37 -20.71 -8.56
N LEU A 180 -2.35 -21.58 -8.27
CA LEU A 180 -3.65 -21.17 -7.71
C LEU A 180 -3.51 -20.57 -6.31
N SER A 181 -2.70 -21.19 -5.45
CA SER A 181 -2.38 -20.66 -4.12
C SER A 181 -1.73 -19.26 -4.20
N SER A 182 -0.71 -19.12 -5.06
CA SER A 182 -0.04 -17.84 -5.30
C SER A 182 -1.01 -16.77 -5.80
N TYR A 183 -1.90 -17.13 -6.74
CA TYR A 183 -2.91 -16.23 -7.28
C TYR A 183 -3.86 -15.71 -6.19
N ILE A 184 -4.37 -16.59 -5.32
CA ILE A 184 -5.26 -16.20 -4.21
C ILE A 184 -4.54 -15.24 -3.26
N LEU A 185 -3.30 -15.54 -2.88
CA LEU A 185 -2.50 -14.69 -1.99
C LEU A 185 -2.24 -13.30 -2.59
N ILE A 186 -1.88 -13.24 -3.88
CA ILE A 186 -1.63 -11.97 -4.58
C ILE A 186 -2.92 -11.15 -4.72
N LYS A 187 -4.04 -11.79 -5.03
CA LYS A 187 -5.34 -11.11 -5.12
C LYS A 187 -5.72 -10.51 -3.76
N ARG A 188 -5.52 -11.25 -2.67
CA ARG A 188 -5.75 -10.79 -1.30
C ARG A 188 -4.86 -9.59 -0.94
N LYS A 189 -3.56 -9.64 -1.27
CA LYS A 189 -2.61 -8.53 -1.06
C LYS A 189 -3.02 -7.27 -1.84
N THR A 190 -3.35 -7.42 -3.12
CA THR A 190 -3.81 -6.31 -3.97
C THR A 190 -5.11 -5.70 -3.45
N PHE A 191 -6.03 -6.53 -2.98
CA PHE A 191 -7.26 -6.09 -2.33
C PHE A 191 -6.95 -5.23 -1.10
N PHE A 192 -6.04 -5.65 -0.22
CA PHE A 192 -5.66 -4.86 0.96
C PHE A 192 -5.02 -3.50 0.61
N TYR A 193 -4.13 -3.44 -0.37
CA TYR A 193 -3.55 -2.15 -0.77
C TYR A 193 -4.59 -1.20 -1.34
N ASN A 194 -5.53 -1.71 -2.14
CA ASN A 194 -6.61 -0.90 -2.66
C ASN A 194 -7.54 -0.41 -1.52
N GLN A 195 -7.80 -1.25 -0.50
CA GLN A 195 -8.56 -0.83 0.68
C GLN A 195 -7.84 0.27 1.48
N LEU A 196 -6.54 0.11 1.75
CA LEU A 196 -5.75 1.13 2.46
C LEU A 196 -5.73 2.46 1.69
N ALA A 197 -5.57 2.40 0.36
CA ALA A 197 -5.64 3.58 -0.48
C ALA A 197 -7.02 4.25 -0.40
N GLN A 198 -8.11 3.47 -0.49
CA GLN A 198 -9.47 3.98 -0.37
C GLN A 198 -9.76 4.62 1.00
N ILE A 199 -9.24 4.03 2.08
CA ILE A 199 -9.35 4.61 3.43
C ILE A 199 -8.66 5.98 3.47
N LYS A 200 -7.45 6.08 2.90
CA LYS A 200 -6.74 7.38 2.82
C LYS A 200 -7.47 8.39 1.96
N GLU A 201 -8.07 7.97 0.86
CA GLU A 201 -8.90 8.85 0.04
C GLU A 201 -10.09 9.40 0.83
N SER A 202 -10.82 8.52 1.52
CA SER A 202 -11.97 8.92 2.33
C SER A 202 -11.56 9.85 3.47
N GLU A 203 -10.44 9.59 4.12
CA GLU A 203 -9.87 10.44 5.18
C GLU A 203 -9.61 11.87 4.64
N ILE A 204 -8.92 11.98 3.50
CA ILE A 204 -8.60 13.27 2.87
C ILE A 204 -9.86 14.00 2.43
N ARG A 205 -10.80 13.30 1.79
CA ARG A 205 -12.06 13.87 1.32
C ARG A 205 -12.90 14.40 2.47
N ASN A 206 -12.99 13.66 3.57
CA ASN A 206 -13.74 14.08 4.76
C ASN A 206 -13.12 15.34 5.39
N MET A 207 -11.79 15.41 5.45
CA MET A 207 -11.11 16.62 5.90
C MET A 207 -11.39 17.80 4.97
N GLU A 208 -11.36 17.61 3.64
CA GLU A 208 -11.69 18.67 2.67
C GLU A 208 -13.11 19.19 2.85
N LEU A 209 -14.09 18.29 2.97
CA LEU A 209 -15.49 18.66 3.25
C LEU A 209 -15.62 19.44 4.55
N LEU A 210 -14.91 19.05 5.61
CA LEU A 210 -14.92 19.79 6.87
C LEU A 210 -14.38 21.22 6.70
N LEU A 211 -13.33 21.39 5.89
CA LEU A 211 -12.78 22.71 5.58
C LEU A 211 -13.76 23.56 4.75
N GLU A 212 -14.46 22.96 3.80
CA GLU A 212 -15.49 23.63 3.00
C GLU A 212 -16.68 24.08 3.86
N ILE A 213 -17.18 23.20 4.72
CA ILE A 213 -18.27 23.51 5.68
C ILE A 213 -17.85 24.67 6.58
N GLN A 214 -16.62 24.64 7.12
CA GLN A 214 -16.12 25.74 7.94
C GLN A 214 -16.10 27.06 7.15
N LYS A 215 -15.67 27.03 5.89
CA LYS A 215 -15.63 28.22 5.02
C LYS A 215 -17.02 28.77 4.75
N ILE A 216 -18.00 27.90 4.47
CA ILE A 216 -19.41 28.29 4.25
C ILE A 216 -20.00 28.93 5.51
N ASN A 217 -19.78 28.30 6.68
CA ASN A 217 -20.40 28.74 7.93
C ASN A 217 -19.77 30.03 8.49
N THR A 218 -18.44 30.15 8.38
CA THR A 218 -17.72 31.32 8.94
C THR A 218 -17.56 32.47 7.95
N ASN A 219 -17.76 32.22 6.64
CA ASN A 219 -17.46 33.16 5.55
C ASN A 219 -16.03 33.74 5.58
N LYS A 220 -15.13 33.12 6.34
CA LYS A 220 -13.74 33.53 6.50
C LYS A 220 -12.85 32.59 5.71
N ASN A 221 -12.02 33.15 4.84
CA ASN A 221 -10.87 32.43 4.32
C ASN A 221 -9.82 32.30 5.44
N LEU A 222 -8.89 31.35 5.25
CA LEU A 222 -7.75 31.20 6.15
C LEU A 222 -6.95 32.51 6.16
N ASP A 223 -6.71 33.08 7.34
CA ASP A 223 -5.77 34.18 7.51
C ASP A 223 -4.36 33.60 7.62
N SER A 224 -3.71 33.46 6.46
CA SER A 224 -2.35 32.94 6.36
C SER A 224 -1.34 33.89 7.03
N GLU A 225 -1.63 35.19 7.02
CA GLU A 225 -0.74 36.21 7.56
C GLU A 225 -0.69 36.21 9.07
N ASP A 226 -1.85 36.05 9.72
CA ASP A 226 -1.93 35.88 11.17
C ASP A 226 -1.22 34.60 11.63
N TYR A 227 -1.38 33.51 10.88
CA TYR A 227 -0.68 32.26 11.17
C TYR A 227 0.84 32.41 11.09
N TYR A 228 1.37 32.96 9.99
CA TYR A 228 2.82 33.12 9.83
C TYR A 228 3.39 34.10 10.84
N SER A 229 2.64 35.14 11.22
CA SER A 229 3.02 36.08 12.27
C SER A 229 3.10 35.39 13.65
N SER A 230 2.10 34.59 14.00
CA SER A 230 2.08 33.79 15.22
C SER A 230 3.21 32.76 15.26
N LEU A 231 3.49 32.10 14.13
CA LEU A 231 4.58 31.13 14.00
C LEU A 231 5.95 31.81 14.19
N LEU A 232 6.10 33.02 13.67
CA LEU A 232 7.32 33.81 13.81
C LEU A 232 7.54 34.21 15.26
N GLU A 233 6.51 34.71 15.95
CA GLU A 233 6.57 35.04 17.38
C GLU A 233 6.94 33.81 18.23
N PHE A 234 6.28 32.68 17.99
CA PHE A 234 6.62 31.41 18.63
C PHE A 234 8.08 31.00 18.38
N SER A 235 8.55 31.12 17.14
CA SER A 235 9.93 30.75 16.78
C SER A 235 10.97 31.62 17.48
N VAL A 236 10.67 32.91 17.70
CA VAL A 236 11.54 33.85 18.40
C VAL A 236 11.65 33.46 19.87
N GLU A 237 10.52 33.25 20.56
CA GLU A 237 10.52 32.85 21.96
C GLU A 237 11.12 31.46 22.17
N LEU A 238 10.87 30.52 21.26
CA LEU A 238 11.50 29.19 21.28
C LEU A 238 13.02 29.29 21.13
N SER A 239 13.51 30.05 20.17
CA SER A 239 14.95 30.23 19.91
C SER A 239 15.64 30.89 21.11
N LYS A 240 14.99 31.90 21.70
CA LYS A 240 15.45 32.57 22.93
C LYS A 240 15.51 31.62 24.12
N LYS A 241 14.52 30.74 24.28
CA LYS A 241 14.48 29.75 25.36
C LYS A 241 15.54 28.64 25.20
N ILE A 242 15.83 28.24 23.96
CA ILE A 242 16.84 27.22 23.64
C ILE A 242 18.26 27.82 23.59
N GLY A 243 18.38 29.15 23.45
CA GLY A 243 19.67 29.85 23.39
C GLY A 243 20.37 29.77 22.04
N ILE A 244 19.61 29.55 20.95
CA ILE A 244 20.11 29.48 19.58
C ILE A 244 19.64 30.70 18.78
N SER A 245 20.33 31.03 17.69
CA SER A 245 19.84 31.98 16.71
C SER A 245 18.55 31.44 16.06
N ASN A 246 17.64 32.35 15.69
CA ASN A 246 16.38 31.95 15.06
C ASN A 246 16.63 31.51 13.60
N ILE A 247 16.87 30.21 13.41
CA ILE A 247 17.06 29.59 12.09
C ILE A 247 15.73 29.51 11.32
N PHE A 248 14.59 29.65 12.00
CA PHE A 248 13.25 29.50 11.41
C PHE A 248 12.74 30.78 10.77
N ASP A 249 13.16 31.96 11.23
CA ASP A 249 12.73 33.28 10.71
C ASP A 249 12.82 33.35 9.18
N ARG A 250 13.95 32.91 8.63
CA ARG A 250 14.22 32.97 7.18
C ARG A 250 13.33 32.01 6.40
N LYS A 251 13.09 30.80 6.93
CA LYS A 251 12.19 29.81 6.31
C LYS A 251 10.73 30.27 6.35
N ILE A 252 10.30 30.91 7.44
CA ILE A 252 8.94 31.47 7.56
C ILE A 252 8.74 32.62 6.57
N LYS A 253 9.74 33.49 6.38
CA LYS A 253 9.72 34.55 5.36
C LYS A 253 9.61 34.00 3.95
N ILE A 254 10.35 32.93 3.64
CA ILE A 254 10.24 32.24 2.35
C ILE A 254 8.81 31.70 2.13
N LEU A 255 8.21 31.05 3.13
CA LEU A 255 6.83 30.55 3.05
C LEU A 255 5.79 31.66 2.87
N ARG A 256 6.02 32.83 3.45
CA ARG A 256 5.18 34.03 3.24
C ARG A 256 5.36 34.61 1.84
N ASP A 257 6.60 34.69 1.36
CA ASP A 257 6.89 35.20 0.01
C ASP A 257 6.37 34.26 -1.10
N MET A 258 6.24 32.95 -0.82
CA MET A 258 5.71 31.95 -1.77
C MET A 258 4.27 32.20 -2.22
N SER A 259 3.45 32.86 -1.40
CA SER A 259 2.06 33.17 -1.79
C SER A 259 1.97 34.29 -2.83
N THR A 260 3.04 35.06 -3.04
CA THR A 260 3.06 36.26 -3.89
C THR A 260 4.11 36.23 -4.99
N LEU A 261 5.26 35.58 -4.79
CA LEU A 261 6.39 35.55 -5.71
C LEU A 261 6.46 34.22 -6.47
N THR A 262 6.98 34.27 -7.70
CA THR A 262 7.27 33.09 -8.50
C THR A 262 8.55 32.39 -8.04
N MET A 263 8.69 31.10 -8.36
CA MET A 263 9.88 30.30 -8.01
C MET A 263 11.21 30.96 -8.46
N GLN A 264 11.23 31.62 -9.61
CA GLN A 264 12.43 32.32 -10.11
C GLN A 264 12.78 33.53 -9.23
N GLU A 265 11.79 34.33 -8.86
CA GLU A 265 11.98 35.50 -7.99
C GLU A 265 12.41 35.10 -6.57
N ILE A 266 11.93 33.96 -6.06
CA ILE A 266 12.36 33.43 -4.75
C ILE A 266 13.80 32.94 -4.80
N LEU A 267 14.21 32.24 -5.86
CA LEU A 267 15.59 31.80 -6.05
C LEU A 267 16.57 32.98 -6.19
N GLU A 268 16.12 34.08 -6.80
CA GLU A 268 16.90 35.33 -6.88
C GLU A 268 16.99 36.05 -5.53
N LYS A 269 15.89 36.10 -4.77
CA LYS A 269 15.82 36.75 -3.45
C LYS A 269 16.55 35.95 -2.36
N TYR A 270 16.61 34.63 -2.50
CA TYR A 270 17.18 33.69 -1.54
C TYR A 270 18.19 32.73 -2.23
N PRO A 271 19.34 33.24 -2.70
CA PRO A 271 20.32 32.46 -3.49
C PRO A 271 21.04 31.38 -2.68
N GLU A 272 20.90 31.41 -1.36
CA GLU A 272 21.47 30.46 -0.41
C GLU A 272 20.72 29.14 -0.34
N TYR A 273 19.49 29.08 -0.87
CA TYR A 273 18.68 27.86 -0.93
C TYR A 273 18.69 27.27 -2.34
N ASN A 274 18.81 25.96 -2.43
CA ASN A 274 18.70 25.28 -3.70
C ASN A 274 17.22 25.11 -4.10
N LYS A 275 16.98 24.79 -5.36
CA LYS A 275 15.63 24.60 -5.90
C LYS A 275 14.86 23.48 -5.19
N ASP A 276 15.53 22.40 -4.82
CA ASP A 276 14.89 21.24 -4.19
C ASP A 276 14.44 21.57 -2.76
N GLU A 277 15.23 22.32 -1.99
CA GLU A 277 14.90 22.83 -0.65
C GLU A 277 13.70 23.78 -0.69
N ILE A 278 13.61 24.62 -1.72
CA ILE A 278 12.46 25.52 -1.91
C ILE A 278 11.22 24.71 -2.28
N ILE A 279 11.33 23.68 -3.13
CA ILE A 279 10.22 22.76 -3.45
C ILE A 279 9.75 22.03 -2.19
N GLU A 280 10.67 21.58 -1.32
CA GLU A 280 10.30 20.98 -0.03
C GLU A 280 9.53 21.95 0.85
N MET A 281 9.95 23.23 0.88
CA MET A 281 9.24 24.29 1.61
C MET A 281 7.85 24.58 1.02
N MET A 282 7.69 24.59 -0.30
CA MET A 282 6.37 24.76 -0.94
C MET A 282 5.34 23.73 -0.46
N ASN A 283 5.77 22.49 -0.18
CA ASN A 283 4.86 21.46 0.34
C ASN A 283 4.26 21.80 1.72
N MET A 284 4.86 22.74 2.45
CA MET A 284 4.39 23.22 3.76
C MET A 284 3.53 24.48 3.68
N GLU A 285 3.35 25.06 2.48
CA GLU A 285 2.53 26.24 2.26
C GLU A 285 1.06 25.99 2.64
N LEU A 286 0.52 26.89 3.46
CA LEU A 286 -0.81 26.71 4.04
C LEU A 286 -1.95 27.04 3.10
N GLU A 287 -1.81 28.11 2.30
CA GLU A 287 -2.89 28.58 1.42
C GLU A 287 -3.17 27.61 0.29
N ILE A 288 -2.11 27.12 -0.36
CA ILE A 288 -2.23 26.30 -1.57
C ILE A 288 -2.42 24.82 -1.21
N ASN A 289 -1.54 24.26 -0.37
CA ASN A 289 -1.48 22.80 -0.20
C ASN A 289 -2.35 22.25 0.93
N ASN A 290 -2.78 23.09 1.90
CA ASN A 290 -3.59 22.72 3.08
C ASN A 290 -3.05 21.51 3.88
N LYS A 291 -1.83 21.03 3.59
CA LYS A 291 -1.26 19.78 4.11
C LYS A 291 -1.05 19.86 5.61
N MET A 292 -0.51 20.98 6.09
CA MET A 292 -0.31 21.25 7.52
C MET A 292 -1.64 21.30 8.29
N ARG A 293 -2.68 21.88 7.69
CA ARG A 293 -4.01 21.94 8.31
C ARG A 293 -4.65 20.55 8.40
N LYS A 294 -4.57 19.75 7.34
CA LYS A 294 -5.01 18.34 7.33
C LYS A 294 -4.27 17.51 8.40
N ILE A 295 -2.96 17.72 8.56
CA ILE A 295 -2.17 17.08 9.62
C ILE A 295 -2.65 17.51 11.01
N GLY A 296 -2.94 18.80 11.23
CA GLY A 296 -3.46 19.31 12.49
C GLY A 296 -4.84 18.75 12.84
N ILE A 297 -5.76 18.67 11.87
CA ILE A 297 -7.07 18.03 12.05
C ILE A 297 -6.86 16.57 12.45
N LYS A 298 -6.02 15.85 11.70
CA LYS A 298 -5.71 14.46 12.02
C LYS A 298 -5.14 14.28 13.43
N SER A 299 -4.15 15.08 13.83
CA SER A 299 -3.50 14.95 15.14
C SER A 299 -4.47 15.22 16.28
N SER A 300 -5.38 16.20 16.12
CA SER A 300 -6.43 16.48 17.11
C SER A 300 -7.43 15.34 17.28
N GLN A 301 -7.73 14.61 16.21
CA GLN A 301 -8.67 13.49 16.21
C GLN A 301 -8.01 12.14 16.55
N SER A 302 -6.67 12.06 16.53
CA SER A 302 -5.94 10.80 16.75
C SER A 302 -5.67 10.47 18.23
N HIS A 303 -6.08 11.34 19.16
CA HIS A 303 -5.83 11.12 20.58
C HIS A 303 -6.76 10.05 21.15
N GLY A 304 -6.19 8.95 21.65
CA GLY A 304 -6.95 7.89 22.35
C GLY A 304 -7.62 6.84 21.46
N ILE A 305 -7.34 6.82 20.15
CA ILE A 305 -7.85 5.75 19.27
C ILE A 305 -7.09 4.45 19.54
N GLU A 306 -7.70 3.52 20.27
CA GLU A 306 -7.23 2.14 20.40
C GLU A 306 -7.69 1.32 19.19
N VAL A 307 -6.83 1.20 18.18
CA VAL A 307 -7.13 0.36 17.01
C VAL A 307 -6.99 -1.11 17.40
N THR A 308 -8.11 -1.81 17.64
CA THR A 308 -8.04 -3.26 17.83
C THR A 308 -7.70 -3.96 16.51
N ARG A 309 -6.84 -5.00 16.55
CA ARG A 309 -6.41 -5.72 15.34
C ARG A 309 -7.56 -6.33 14.52
N LYS A 310 -8.76 -6.53 15.10
CA LYS A 310 -9.94 -7.02 14.39
C LYS A 310 -10.61 -5.94 13.54
N GLU A 311 -10.53 -4.67 13.96
CA GLU A 311 -11.20 -3.54 13.31
C GLU A 311 -10.53 -3.07 12.01
N ILE A 312 -9.21 -3.25 11.90
CA ILE A 312 -8.40 -2.94 10.70
C ILE A 312 -8.95 -3.64 9.43
N PHE A 313 -9.78 -4.67 9.60
CA PHE A 313 -10.28 -5.53 8.53
C PHE A 313 -11.73 -5.30 8.12
N SER A 314 -12.48 -4.36 8.74
CA SER A 314 -13.87 -4.12 8.31
C SER A 314 -13.93 -3.05 7.22
N GLU A 315 -14.42 -3.44 6.03
CA GLU A 315 -14.72 -2.51 4.93
C GLU A 315 -15.73 -1.43 5.33
N SER A 316 -16.48 -1.69 6.40
CA SER A 316 -17.53 -0.85 6.95
C SER A 316 -17.04 0.26 7.86
N GLN A 317 -15.81 0.24 8.39
CA GLN A 317 -15.41 1.23 9.41
C GLN A 317 -15.68 2.66 8.92
N PHE A 318 -15.16 3.04 7.75
CA PHE A 318 -15.38 4.37 7.18
C PHE A 318 -16.66 4.52 6.33
N LYS A 319 -17.41 3.43 6.12
CA LYS A 319 -18.68 3.43 5.36
C LYS A 319 -19.91 3.33 6.28
N SER A 320 -19.70 3.35 7.59
CA SER A 320 -20.70 3.15 8.64
C SER A 320 -20.92 4.48 9.37
N PHE A 321 -22.18 4.81 9.62
CA PHE A 321 -22.62 5.83 10.55
C PHE A 321 -22.41 5.41 12.02
N ASN A 322 -22.02 4.15 12.25
CA ASN A 322 -21.74 3.60 13.57
C ASN A 322 -20.22 3.40 13.77
N HIS A 323 -19.50 4.48 14.12
CA HIS A 323 -18.11 4.40 14.59
C HIS A 323 -18.08 4.31 16.11
N GLN A 324 -17.37 3.33 16.66
CA GLN A 324 -17.33 3.07 18.12
C GLN A 324 -16.78 4.23 18.98
N GLY A 325 -16.13 5.23 18.38
CA GLY A 325 -15.63 6.42 19.06
C GLY A 325 -16.53 7.66 18.92
N ASP A 326 -17.57 7.60 18.08
CA ASP A 326 -18.43 8.76 17.83
C ASP A 326 -19.43 8.95 18.96
N ASN A 327 -19.73 10.21 19.27
CA ASN A 327 -20.82 10.54 20.19
C ASN A 327 -22.17 10.25 19.52
N SER A 328 -23.14 9.71 20.26
CA SER A 328 -24.51 9.46 19.80
C SER A 328 -25.14 10.67 19.09
N TYR A 329 -24.85 11.90 19.52
CA TYR A 329 -25.32 13.12 18.84
C TYR A 329 -24.80 13.25 17.41
N VAL A 330 -23.51 12.92 17.18
CA VAL A 330 -22.90 12.99 15.85
C VAL A 330 -23.52 11.95 14.93
N MET A 331 -23.73 10.73 15.46
CA MET A 331 -24.39 9.66 14.72
C MET A 331 -25.83 10.02 14.33
N ILE A 332 -26.59 10.65 15.24
CA ILE A 332 -27.97 11.12 14.96
C ILE A 332 -27.96 12.20 13.88
N ILE A 333 -27.08 13.20 13.97
CA ILE A 333 -26.99 14.27 12.96
C ILE A 333 -26.62 13.70 11.59
N ALA A 334 -25.67 12.76 11.54
CA ALA A 334 -25.26 12.10 10.30
C ALA A 334 -26.43 11.31 9.68
N PHE A 335 -27.19 10.58 10.51
CA PHE A 335 -28.37 9.85 10.07
C PHE A 335 -29.48 10.78 9.57
N VAL A 336 -29.79 11.87 10.30
CA VAL A 336 -30.78 12.89 9.88
C VAL A 336 -30.38 13.50 8.54
N THR A 337 -29.10 13.88 8.37
CA THR A 337 -28.61 14.46 7.11
C THR A 337 -28.74 13.46 5.96
N PHE A 338 -28.43 12.19 6.21
CA PHE A 338 -28.58 11.14 5.21
C PHE A 338 -30.06 10.91 4.85
N TYR A 339 -30.95 10.87 5.83
CA TYR A 339 -32.40 10.76 5.62
C TYR A 339 -32.95 11.94 4.81
N SER A 340 -32.58 13.18 5.16
CA SER A 340 -32.95 14.38 4.38
C SER A 340 -32.46 14.29 2.93
N LEU A 341 -31.24 13.79 2.71
CA LEU A 341 -30.75 13.58 1.35
C LEU A 341 -31.61 12.58 0.59
N LEU A 342 -32.07 11.47 1.19
CA LEU A 342 -32.91 10.48 0.50
C LEU A 342 -34.28 11.05 0.06
N LYS A 343 -34.80 12.04 0.79
CA LYS A 343 -36.07 12.74 0.49
C LYS A 343 -35.95 13.87 -0.55
N ILE A 344 -34.76 14.15 -1.09
CA ILE A 344 -34.54 15.20 -2.09
C ILE A 344 -34.28 14.58 -3.47
N ASP A 345 -34.88 15.18 -4.51
CA ASP A 345 -34.62 14.84 -5.91
C ASP A 345 -33.16 15.11 -6.31
N LYS A 346 -32.50 14.11 -6.89
CA LYS A 346 -31.12 14.16 -7.40
C LYS A 346 -31.07 13.80 -8.88
N PRO A 347 -30.03 14.22 -9.63
CA PRO A 347 -29.92 13.98 -11.08
C PRO A 347 -30.07 12.53 -11.54
N TYR A 348 -29.81 11.55 -10.65
CA TYR A 348 -29.89 10.11 -10.94
C TYR A 348 -30.69 9.31 -9.90
N LEU A 349 -31.31 9.98 -8.93
CA LEU A 349 -32.09 9.34 -7.86
C LEU A 349 -33.24 10.27 -7.49
N LYS A 350 -34.46 9.88 -7.81
CA LYS A 350 -35.65 10.60 -7.37
C LYS A 350 -35.82 10.50 -5.86
N GLU A 351 -36.56 11.45 -5.28
CA GLU A 351 -37.00 11.36 -3.89
C GLU A 351 -37.59 9.98 -3.59
N LEU A 352 -37.22 9.43 -2.44
CA LEU A 352 -37.71 8.12 -2.00
C LEU A 352 -38.88 8.30 -1.04
N ASP A 353 -39.89 7.45 -1.22
CA ASP A 353 -40.98 7.37 -0.27
C ASP A 353 -40.53 6.67 1.04
N GLU A 354 -41.37 6.75 2.06
CA GLU A 354 -41.05 6.20 3.37
C GLU A 354 -40.93 4.67 3.38
N GLU A 355 -41.70 3.97 2.55
CA GLU A 355 -41.65 2.52 2.47
C GLU A 355 -40.35 2.06 1.79
N GLN A 356 -39.91 2.77 0.75
CA GLN A 356 -38.64 2.56 0.06
C GLN A 356 -37.45 2.83 0.97
N ILE A 357 -37.50 3.89 1.79
CA ILE A 357 -36.43 4.19 2.75
C ILE A 357 -36.35 3.10 3.82
N LYS A 358 -37.50 2.65 4.37
CA LYS A 358 -37.56 1.54 5.34
C LYS A 358 -37.04 0.24 4.73
N ASP A 359 -37.41 -0.08 3.50
CA ASP A 359 -36.93 -1.25 2.77
C ASP A 359 -35.41 -1.20 2.56
N ILE A 360 -34.87 -0.06 2.16
CA ILE A 360 -33.42 0.13 2.01
C ILE A 360 -32.71 -0.02 3.36
N PHE A 361 -33.25 0.51 4.45
CA PHE A 361 -32.58 0.40 5.75
C PHE A 361 -32.58 -1.01 6.33
N TYR A 362 -33.60 -1.83 6.04
CA TYR A 362 -33.68 -3.21 6.56
C TYR A 362 -33.12 -4.29 5.64
N ASN A 363 -33.38 -4.17 4.34
CA ASN A 363 -33.10 -5.24 3.37
C ASN A 363 -31.80 -5.03 2.59
N SER A 364 -31.03 -3.99 2.93
CA SER A 364 -29.73 -3.73 2.32
C SER A 364 -28.58 -3.75 3.33
N GLU A 365 -27.36 -3.58 2.83
CA GLU A 365 -26.16 -3.44 3.65
C GLU A 365 -26.20 -2.24 4.63
N TYR A 366 -27.14 -1.29 4.46
CA TYR A 366 -27.30 -0.15 5.37
C TYR A 366 -27.74 -0.54 6.78
N PHE A 367 -28.45 -1.66 6.94
CA PHE A 367 -28.85 -2.19 8.26
C PHE A 367 -27.64 -2.43 9.18
N HIS A 368 -26.50 -2.80 8.59
CA HIS A 368 -25.25 -3.07 9.33
C HIS A 368 -24.33 -1.84 9.43
N ARG A 369 -24.72 -0.72 8.80
CA ARG A 369 -23.92 0.51 8.72
C ARG A 369 -24.49 1.64 9.55
N ILE A 370 -25.74 1.54 10.02
CA ILE A 370 -26.34 2.53 10.92
C ILE A 370 -26.41 1.91 12.32
N ASP A 371 -26.27 2.73 13.35
CA ASP A 371 -26.45 2.26 14.72
C ASP A 371 -27.88 1.76 14.94
N ARG A 372 -28.01 0.64 15.65
CA ARG A 372 -29.32 0.00 15.87
C ARG A 372 -30.26 0.88 16.67
N ASP A 373 -29.73 1.56 17.69
CA ASP A 373 -30.54 2.43 18.54
C ASP A 373 -31.08 3.61 17.71
N ILE A 374 -30.33 4.08 16.71
CA ILE A 374 -30.78 5.15 15.80
C ILE A 374 -31.82 4.66 14.81
N ILE A 375 -31.65 3.45 14.25
CA ILE A 375 -32.68 2.83 13.40
C ILE A 375 -33.98 2.67 14.20
N ASP A 376 -33.89 2.18 15.44
CA ASP A 376 -35.04 1.95 16.30
C ASP A 376 -35.74 3.28 16.64
N ILE A 377 -34.99 4.33 17.01
CA ILE A 377 -35.52 5.68 17.23
C ILE A 377 -36.23 6.22 15.98
N TYR A 378 -35.64 6.02 14.80
CA TYR A 378 -36.25 6.44 13.53
C TYR A 378 -37.57 5.71 13.27
N LEU A 379 -37.65 4.41 13.50
CA LEU A 379 -38.87 3.65 13.22
C LEU A 379 -40.00 4.02 14.17
N GLU A 380 -39.66 4.26 15.43
CA GLU A 380 -40.62 4.70 16.45
C GLU A 380 -41.10 6.13 16.21
N ASN A 381 -40.28 6.98 15.57
CA ASN A 381 -40.52 8.42 15.49
C ASN A 381 -40.36 9.00 14.07
N TYR A 382 -40.58 8.22 13.01
CA TYR A 382 -40.28 8.63 11.63
C TYR A 382 -41.00 9.93 11.22
N GLU A 383 -42.18 10.17 11.76
CA GLU A 383 -42.97 11.39 11.56
C GLU A 383 -42.23 12.67 12.01
N VAL A 384 -41.40 12.57 13.05
CA VAL A 384 -40.58 13.68 13.54
C VAL A 384 -39.49 14.00 12.52
N PHE A 385 -38.85 12.97 11.94
CA PHE A 385 -37.83 13.16 10.91
C PHE A 385 -38.44 13.73 9.62
N ASP A 386 -39.61 13.24 9.21
CA ASP A 386 -40.32 13.74 8.03
C ASP A 386 -40.77 15.21 8.21
N THR A 387 -41.18 15.59 9.42
CA THR A 387 -41.53 16.97 9.76
C THR A 387 -40.32 17.89 9.70
N ILE A 388 -39.17 17.47 10.25
CA ILE A 388 -37.92 18.24 10.20
C ILE A 388 -37.46 18.46 8.75
N VAL A 389 -37.58 17.43 7.91
CA VAL A 389 -37.23 17.52 6.48
C VAL A 389 -38.17 18.45 5.74
N LYS A 390 -39.48 18.36 5.97
CA LYS A 390 -40.47 19.26 5.38
C LYS A 390 -40.25 20.70 5.79
N ASP A 391 -40.04 20.97 7.08
CA ASP A 391 -39.74 22.32 7.58
C ASP A 391 -38.47 22.89 6.94
N HIS A 392 -37.43 22.07 6.77
CA HIS A 392 -36.20 22.47 6.10
C HIS A 392 -36.36 22.73 4.60
N LEU A 393 -37.13 21.91 3.88
CA LEU A 393 -37.35 22.03 2.43
C LEU A 393 -38.36 23.12 2.06
N GLU A 394 -39.36 23.36 2.91
CA GLU A 394 -40.38 24.40 2.71
C GLU A 394 -39.92 25.79 3.19
N GLY A 395 -38.74 25.88 3.81
CA GLY A 395 -38.06 27.13 4.12
C GLY A 395 -38.75 27.97 5.20
N LYS A 396 -39.09 27.38 6.34
CA LYS A 396 -39.47 28.12 7.55
C LYS A 396 -38.32 28.27 8.54
#